data_AF-A0A0B2VFS9-F1
#
_entry.id   AF-A0A0B2VFS9-F1
#
_cell.length_a   1.000
_cell.length_b   1.000
_cell.length_c   1.000
_cell.angle_alpha   90.00
_cell.angle_beta   90.00
_cell.angle_gamma   90.00
#
_symmetry.space_group_name_H-M   'P 1'
#
loop_
_entity.id
_entity.type
_entity.pdbx_description
1 polymer ?
#
loop_
_entity_poly.entity_id
_entity_poly.type
_entity_poly.pdbx_seq_one_letter_code
_entity_poly.pdbx_strand_id
1 'polypeptide(L)'
;MARSYAPISPKALLKKPIGGTPDYELVLIPGWLIFSAEDGYAKPQYAHFMIQNSESVPVVYRIRTKDRSFPQFSHCHGYLPPKGSDEITILITAREHWPRDVSEFAAKRHKVLIEHLTVPPYTTPPKNAYAAAELARIIFKMTPSLTRMYCKLNIILPKLADDRGTSDRPTSLSGEILTGSK
;
A
#
# COMPACT_ATOMS: atom_id res chain seq x y z
N MET A 1 49.94 -2.76 -34.76
CA MET A 1 48.86 -1.77 -34.54
C MET A 1 47.86 -2.35 -33.54
N ALA A 2 47.99 -1.99 -32.25
CA ALA A 2 47.10 -2.48 -31.19
C ALA A 2 45.84 -1.58 -31.14
N ARG A 3 44.65 -2.19 -31.24
CA ARG A 3 43.38 -1.49 -31.02
C ARG A 3 43.20 -1.30 -29.51
N SER A 4 43.25 -0.05 -29.05
CA SER A 4 42.84 0.31 -27.69
C SER A 4 41.31 0.21 -27.59
N TYR A 5 40.83 -0.63 -26.68
CA TYR A 5 39.43 -0.59 -26.26
C TYR A 5 39.28 0.56 -25.27
N ALA A 6 38.50 1.58 -25.65
CA ALA A 6 38.11 2.62 -24.71
C ALA A 6 37.22 2.00 -23.61
N PRO A 7 37.44 2.31 -22.32
CA PRO A 7 36.56 1.83 -21.26
C PRO A 7 35.19 2.49 -21.40
N ILE A 8 34.15 1.66 -21.49
CA ILE A 8 32.76 2.09 -21.49
C ILE A 8 32.47 2.71 -20.12
N SER A 9 32.20 4.02 -20.10
CA SER A 9 31.80 4.75 -18.91
C SER A 9 30.53 4.13 -18.30
N PRO A 10 30.47 3.83 -16.99
CA PRO A 10 29.31 3.22 -16.33
C PRO A 10 28.15 4.20 -16.12
N LYS A 11 28.06 5.26 -16.94
CA LYS A 11 26.81 6.01 -17.12
C LYS A 11 26.00 5.36 -18.22
N ALA A 12 25.69 4.08 -18.04
CA ALA A 12 24.45 3.55 -18.59
C ALA A 12 23.35 4.43 -18.00
N LEU A 13 22.85 5.38 -18.82
CA LEU A 13 21.65 6.15 -18.52
C LEU A 13 20.61 5.12 -18.03
N LEU A 14 20.40 5.07 -16.72
CA LEU A 14 19.21 4.48 -16.13
C LEU A 14 18.07 5.20 -16.83
N LYS A 15 17.51 4.54 -17.85
CA LYS A 15 16.32 5.00 -18.53
C LYS A 15 15.31 5.20 -17.42
N LYS A 16 15.00 6.47 -17.11
CA LYS A 16 13.92 6.83 -16.20
C LYS A 16 12.74 5.96 -16.61
N PRO A 17 12.10 5.23 -15.68
CA PRO A 17 10.91 4.47 -16.03
C PRO A 17 9.93 5.44 -16.70
N ILE A 18 9.59 5.14 -17.95
CA ILE A 18 8.59 5.89 -18.72
C ILE A 18 7.25 5.45 -18.14
N GLY A 19 6.79 6.19 -17.14
CA GLY A 19 5.63 5.85 -16.33
C GLY A 19 5.75 6.48 -14.95
N GLY A 20 5.62 7.81 -14.89
CA GLY A 20 5.51 8.53 -13.63
C GLY A 20 4.09 8.47 -13.08
N THR A 21 3.95 8.81 -11.80
CA THR A 21 2.65 9.21 -11.23
C THR A 21 2.09 10.35 -12.10
N PRO A 22 0.83 10.27 -12.57
CA PRO A 22 0.15 11.36 -13.25
C PRO A 22 0.36 12.69 -12.54
N ASP A 23 0.46 13.77 -13.31
CA ASP A 23 0.57 15.11 -12.74
C ASP A 23 -0.54 15.33 -11.71
N TYR A 24 -0.18 15.94 -10.58
CA TYR A 24 -1.04 16.21 -9.44
C TYR A 24 -1.46 15.02 -8.58
N GLU A 25 -1.20 13.76 -8.95
CA GLU A 25 -1.54 12.61 -8.10
C GLU A 25 -0.57 12.47 -6.91
N LEU A 26 -1.13 12.18 -5.73
CA LEU A 26 -0.36 11.92 -4.51
C LEU A 26 0.49 10.65 -4.62
N VAL A 27 1.70 10.70 -4.06
CA VAL A 27 2.61 9.56 -4.00
C VAL A 27 2.42 8.81 -2.69
N LEU A 28 2.34 7.47 -2.74
CA LEU A 28 2.18 6.60 -1.59
C LEU A 28 3.44 5.76 -1.37
N ILE A 29 4.01 5.80 -0.17
CA ILE A 29 5.29 5.14 0.14
C ILE A 29 5.17 4.33 1.45
N PRO A 30 5.21 2.99 1.40
CA PRO A 30 5.08 2.17 0.20
C PRO A 30 3.62 2.22 -0.33
N GLY A 31 3.44 1.99 -1.63
CA GLY A 31 2.08 1.89 -2.22
C GLY A 31 1.38 0.55 -1.95
N TRP A 32 2.08 -0.40 -1.31
CA TRP A 32 1.64 -1.77 -1.06
C TRP A 32 2.11 -2.18 0.34
N LEU A 33 1.22 -2.80 1.10
CA LEU A 33 1.49 -3.33 2.43
C LEU A 33 1.05 -4.79 2.50
N ILE A 34 1.87 -5.61 3.13
CA ILE A 34 1.62 -7.05 3.31
C ILE A 34 1.71 -7.33 4.80
N PHE A 35 0.65 -7.91 5.37
CA PHE A 35 0.61 -8.31 6.77
C PHE A 35 0.87 -9.82 6.90
N SER A 36 1.35 -10.25 8.07
CA SER A 36 1.65 -11.66 8.32
C SER A 36 0.38 -12.46 8.57
N ALA A 37 0.33 -13.70 8.07
CA ALA A 37 -0.73 -14.67 8.37
C ALA A 37 -0.30 -15.73 9.39
N GLU A 38 0.91 -15.63 9.96
CA GLU A 38 1.56 -16.68 10.78
C GLU A 38 0.73 -17.13 11.98
N ASP A 39 0.03 -16.21 12.63
CA ASP A 39 -0.80 -16.48 13.81
C ASP A 39 -2.30 -16.56 13.47
N GLY A 40 -2.62 -16.68 12.19
CA GLY A 40 -4.00 -16.67 11.73
C GLY A 40 -4.72 -15.34 11.95
N TYR A 41 -4.00 -14.23 12.07
CA TYR A 41 -4.50 -12.89 12.45
C TYR A 41 -5.05 -12.81 13.86
N ALA A 42 -4.56 -13.66 14.77
CA ALA A 42 -4.97 -13.64 16.17
C ALA A 42 -4.43 -12.43 16.94
N LYS A 43 -3.29 -11.85 16.53
CA LYS A 43 -2.74 -10.64 17.14
C LYS A 43 -2.95 -9.43 16.22
N PRO A 44 -3.16 -8.23 16.80
CA PRO A 44 -3.18 -7.00 16.03
C PRO A 44 -1.81 -6.75 15.38
N GLN A 45 -1.83 -6.21 14.16
CA GLN A 45 -0.63 -5.86 13.42
C GLN A 45 -0.70 -4.41 12.95
N TYR A 46 0.46 -3.76 12.90
CA TYR A 46 0.59 -2.35 12.53
C TYR A 46 1.55 -2.18 11.36
N ALA A 47 1.28 -1.19 10.52
CA ALA A 47 2.19 -0.77 9.47
C ALA A 47 2.06 0.75 9.25
N HIS A 48 3.07 1.34 8.62
CA HIS A 48 3.06 2.76 8.28
C HIS A 48 3.16 2.92 6.76
N PHE A 49 2.49 3.94 6.23
CA PHE A 49 2.73 4.44 4.89
C PHE A 49 2.66 5.96 4.89
N MET A 50 3.39 6.56 3.99
CA MET A 50 3.45 8.00 3.81
C MET A 50 2.62 8.41 2.60
N ILE A 51 1.83 9.46 2.77
CA ILE A 51 1.16 10.19 1.70
C ILE A 51 1.99 11.43 1.43
N GLN A 52 2.49 11.59 0.19
CA GLN A 52 3.35 12.69 -0.19
C GLN A 52 2.73 13.53 -1.29
N ASN A 53 2.68 14.84 -1.07
CA ASN A 53 2.32 15.82 -2.06
C ASN A 53 3.56 16.19 -2.88
N SER A 54 3.62 15.76 -4.13
CA SER A 54 4.72 16.12 -5.03
C SER A 54 4.53 17.49 -5.69
N GLU A 55 3.42 18.19 -5.44
CA GLU A 55 3.07 19.43 -6.13
C GLU A 55 3.56 20.70 -5.44
N SER A 56 3.55 21.80 -6.19
CA SER A 56 3.84 23.15 -5.67
C SER A 56 2.61 23.84 -5.05
N VAL A 57 1.45 23.18 -5.05
CA VAL A 57 0.21 23.67 -4.45
C VAL A 57 -0.20 22.79 -3.26
N PRO A 58 -0.85 23.36 -2.24
CA PRO A 58 -1.37 22.56 -1.13
C PRO A 58 -2.53 21.66 -1.58
N VAL A 59 -2.69 20.57 -0.85
CA VAL A 59 -3.75 19.58 -1.11
C VAL A 59 -4.42 19.17 0.18
N VAL A 60 -5.71 18.84 0.11
CA VAL A 60 -6.40 18.10 1.16
C VAL A 60 -6.69 16.69 0.69
N TYR A 61 -6.64 15.74 1.61
CA TYR A 61 -6.90 14.34 1.30
C TYR A 61 -7.89 13.72 2.28
N ARG A 62 -8.54 12.64 1.85
CA ARG A 62 -9.31 11.74 2.71
C ARG A 62 -9.10 10.28 2.32
N ILE A 63 -8.99 9.43 3.33
CA ILE A 63 -8.82 7.98 3.20
C ILE A 63 -10.20 7.33 3.28
N ARG A 64 -10.46 6.38 2.37
CA ARG A 64 -11.70 5.61 2.32
C ARG A 64 -11.41 4.14 2.07
N THR A 65 -12.16 3.31 2.77
CA THR A 65 -12.16 1.86 2.64
C THR A 65 -13.56 1.36 2.30
N LYS A 66 -13.65 0.14 1.78
CA LYS A 66 -14.93 -0.54 1.61
C LYS A 66 -15.60 -0.77 2.97
N ASP A 67 -14.82 -1.21 3.95
CA ASP A 67 -15.27 -1.48 5.31
C ASP A 67 -14.75 -0.42 6.26
N ARG A 68 -15.67 0.34 6.88
CA ARG A 68 -15.30 1.52 7.68
C ARG A 68 -14.52 1.18 8.95
N SER A 69 -14.63 -0.05 9.46
CA SER A 69 -13.94 -0.52 10.67
C SER A 69 -12.68 -1.32 10.36
N PHE A 70 -12.38 -1.62 9.09
CA PHE A 70 -11.26 -2.49 8.72
C PHE A 70 -10.66 -2.13 7.35
N PRO A 71 -9.35 -1.83 7.27
CA PRO A 71 -8.42 -1.56 8.37
C PRO A 71 -8.75 -0.27 9.13
N GLN A 72 -8.15 -0.09 10.31
CA GLN A 72 -8.19 1.18 11.06
C GLN A 72 -6.98 2.05 10.70
N PHE A 73 -7.16 3.38 10.74
CA PHE A 73 -6.11 4.36 10.46
C PHE A 73 -5.97 5.33 11.63
N SER A 74 -4.76 5.84 11.88
CA SER A 74 -4.50 6.90 12.87
C SER A 74 -5.37 8.14 12.63
N HIS A 75 -5.54 8.51 11.36
CA HIS A 75 -6.41 9.57 10.89
C HIS A 75 -6.81 9.31 9.43
N CYS A 76 -7.99 9.78 9.04
CA CYS A 76 -8.53 9.55 7.70
C CYS A 76 -8.61 10.82 6.84
N HIS A 77 -8.18 11.96 7.35
CA HIS A 77 -8.26 13.25 6.67
C HIS A 77 -7.02 14.05 7.00
N GLY A 78 -6.56 14.86 6.04
CA GLY A 78 -5.43 15.73 6.30
C GLY A 78 -5.26 16.83 5.27
N TYR A 79 -4.30 17.70 5.56
CA TYR A 79 -3.84 18.79 4.73
C TYR A 79 -2.34 18.60 4.52
N LEU A 80 -1.90 18.66 3.27
CA LEU A 80 -0.48 18.61 2.93
C LEU A 80 -0.08 19.96 2.32
N PRO A 81 0.94 20.64 2.88
CA PRO A 81 1.53 21.79 2.21
C PRO A 81 2.18 21.36 0.88
N PRO A 82 2.57 22.33 0.02
CA PRO A 82 3.41 22.05 -1.14
C PRO A 82 4.64 21.24 -0.72
N LYS A 83 4.94 20.16 -1.45
CA LYS A 83 6.07 19.24 -1.16
C LYS A 83 6.02 18.55 0.21
N GLY A 84 4.90 18.65 0.93
CA GLY A 84 4.72 18.05 2.25
C GLY A 84 4.38 16.57 2.20
N SER A 85 4.48 15.91 3.36
CA SER A 85 4.07 14.53 3.54
C SER A 85 3.39 14.33 4.89
N ASP A 86 2.68 13.22 5.01
CA ASP A 86 1.98 12.79 6.23
C ASP A 86 2.10 11.28 6.36
N GLU A 87 2.49 10.81 7.54
CA GLU A 87 2.65 9.39 7.85
C GLU A 87 1.39 8.86 8.54
N ILE A 88 0.83 7.81 7.97
CA ILE A 88 -0.40 7.19 8.43
C ILE A 88 -0.08 5.82 9.01
N THR A 89 -0.51 5.60 10.25
CA THR A 89 -0.47 4.27 10.88
C THR A 89 -1.72 3.50 10.52
N ILE A 90 -1.55 2.28 10.04
CA ILE A 90 -2.61 1.31 9.80
C ILE A 90 -2.59 0.27 10.90
N LEU A 91 -3.77 -0.07 11.40
CA LEU A 91 -4.00 -1.16 12.33
C LEU A 91 -4.92 -2.20 11.69
N ILE A 92 -4.40 -3.42 11.54
CA ILE A 92 -5.18 -4.63 11.33
C ILE A 92 -5.44 -5.21 12.72
N THR A 93 -6.66 -5.03 13.24
CA THR A 93 -7.04 -5.57 14.56
C THR A 93 -6.94 -7.09 14.55
N ALA A 94 -6.97 -7.70 15.73
CA ALA A 94 -7.12 -9.15 15.81
C ALA A 94 -8.46 -9.61 15.20
N ARG A 95 -8.48 -10.81 14.62
CA ARG A 95 -9.57 -11.33 13.78
C ARG A 95 -10.93 -11.36 14.44
N GLU A 96 -10.99 -11.55 15.75
CA GLU A 96 -12.24 -11.56 16.53
C GLU A 96 -12.95 -10.21 16.56
N HIS A 97 -12.25 -9.14 16.18
CA HIS A 97 -12.80 -7.79 16.03
C HIS A 97 -13.13 -7.43 14.58
N TRP A 98 -12.93 -8.35 13.63
CA TRP A 98 -13.21 -8.08 12.22
C TRP A 98 -14.72 -8.06 11.98
N PRO A 99 -15.21 -7.22 11.06
CA PRO A 99 -16.65 -7.11 10.80
C PRO A 99 -17.23 -8.32 10.06
N ARG A 100 -16.38 -9.20 9.50
CA ARG A 100 -16.74 -10.42 8.75
C ARG A 100 -15.65 -11.48 8.92
N ASP A 101 -15.91 -12.69 8.43
CA ASP A 101 -15.01 -13.84 8.57
C ASP A 101 -13.64 -13.64 7.92
N VAL A 102 -12.62 -14.33 8.44
CA VAL A 102 -11.24 -14.22 7.94
C VAL A 102 -11.14 -14.55 6.45
N SER A 103 -11.90 -15.52 5.96
CA SER A 103 -11.93 -15.90 4.54
C SER A 103 -12.44 -14.78 3.62
N GLU A 104 -13.16 -13.79 4.18
CA GLU A 104 -13.59 -12.63 3.44
C GLU A 104 -12.50 -11.60 3.22
N PHE A 105 -11.43 -11.64 4.02
CA PHE A 105 -10.33 -10.69 3.97
C PHE A 105 -9.00 -11.32 3.55
N ALA A 106 -8.66 -12.50 4.09
CA ALA A 106 -7.47 -13.25 3.73
C ALA A 106 -7.50 -13.68 2.26
N ALA A 107 -6.31 -13.85 1.67
CA ALA A 107 -6.10 -14.14 0.25
C ALA A 107 -6.69 -13.10 -0.73
N LYS A 108 -7.06 -11.91 -0.25
CA LYS A 108 -7.61 -10.82 -1.07
C LYS A 108 -6.74 -9.57 -1.02
N ARG A 109 -6.80 -8.81 -2.11
CA ARG A 109 -6.22 -7.47 -2.22
C ARG A 109 -7.26 -6.43 -1.79
N HIS A 110 -7.03 -5.82 -0.64
CA HIS A 110 -7.82 -4.71 -0.12
C HIS A 110 -7.31 -3.40 -0.73
N LYS A 111 -8.22 -2.66 -1.36
CA LYS A 111 -7.91 -1.35 -1.94
C LYS A 111 -8.37 -0.26 -0.97
N VAL A 112 -7.41 0.52 -0.49
CA VAL A 112 -7.66 1.74 0.27
C VAL A 112 -7.58 2.89 -0.73
N LEU A 113 -8.64 3.68 -0.81
CA LEU A 113 -8.75 4.82 -1.71
C LEU A 113 -8.35 6.09 -0.97
N ILE A 114 -7.39 6.83 -1.50
CA ILE A 114 -7.04 8.16 -1.02
C ILE A 114 -7.59 9.14 -2.06
N GLU A 115 -8.63 9.87 -1.70
CA GLU A 115 -9.15 10.96 -2.53
C GLU A 115 -8.41 12.24 -2.15
N HIS A 116 -8.05 13.07 -3.12
CA HIS A 116 -7.45 14.37 -2.85
C HIS A 116 -7.91 15.46 -3.81
N LEU A 117 -7.76 16.70 -3.34
CA LEU A 117 -8.09 17.93 -4.05
C LEU A 117 -6.99 18.96 -3.79
N THR A 118 -6.53 19.62 -4.85
CA THR A 118 -5.72 20.83 -4.71
C THR A 118 -6.56 21.95 -4.11
N VAL A 119 -5.98 22.75 -3.23
CA VAL A 119 -6.64 23.92 -2.65
C VAL A 119 -5.88 25.19 -3.03
N PRO A 120 -6.54 26.36 -3.03
CA PRO A 120 -5.87 27.60 -3.42
C PRO A 120 -4.63 27.87 -2.55
N PRO A 121 -3.53 28.43 -3.12
CA PRO A 121 -2.29 28.68 -2.37
C PRO A 121 -2.44 29.60 -1.16
N TYR A 122 -3.47 30.45 -1.15
CA TYR A 122 -3.81 31.34 -0.04
C TYR A 122 -4.65 30.67 1.07
N THR A 123 -4.94 29.37 0.95
CA THR A 123 -5.61 28.61 2.01
C THR A 123 -4.74 28.61 3.25
N THR A 124 -5.27 29.12 4.37
CA THR A 124 -4.56 29.13 5.64
C THR A 124 -4.29 27.70 6.11
N PRO A 125 -3.02 27.32 6.38
CA PRO A 125 -2.71 26.00 6.88
C PRO A 125 -3.41 25.74 8.23
N PRO A 126 -4.00 24.54 8.42
CA PRO A 126 -4.62 24.18 9.69
C PRO A 126 -3.57 24.07 10.80
N LYS A 127 -3.94 24.49 12.02
CA LYS A 127 -3.02 24.53 13.17
C LYS A 127 -2.74 23.15 13.78
N ASN A 128 -3.61 22.18 13.56
CA ASN A 128 -3.53 20.82 14.10
C ASN A 128 -4.33 19.84 13.24
N ALA A 129 -4.18 18.54 13.53
CA ALA A 129 -4.84 17.46 12.79
C ALA A 129 -6.38 17.54 12.82
N TYR A 130 -6.97 18.00 13.94
CA TYR A 130 -8.42 18.17 14.04
C TYR A 130 -8.93 19.26 13.07
N ALA A 131 -8.28 20.43 13.07
CA ALA A 131 -8.59 21.51 12.14
C ALA A 131 -8.34 21.09 10.68
N ALA A 132 -7.31 20.28 10.42
CA ALA A 132 -7.05 19.73 9.09
C ALA A 132 -8.19 18.81 8.62
N ALA A 133 -8.71 17.97 9.52
CA ALA A 133 -9.84 17.09 9.25
C ALA A 133 -11.13 17.88 8.97
N GLU A 134 -11.45 18.90 9.78
CA GLU A 134 -12.61 19.77 9.54
C GLU A 134 -12.50 20.49 8.19
N LEU A 135 -11.35 21.09 7.89
CA LEU A 135 -11.10 21.75 6.61
C LEU A 135 -11.31 20.79 5.44
N ALA A 136 -10.71 19.60 5.49
CA ALA A 136 -10.88 18.59 4.46
C ALA A 136 -12.35 18.21 4.28
N ARG A 137 -13.09 17.96 5.37
CA ARG A 137 -14.52 17.61 5.30
C ARG A 137 -15.36 18.70 4.63
N ILE A 138 -15.12 19.97 4.96
CA ILE A 138 -15.82 21.11 4.35
C ILE A 138 -15.54 21.15 2.85
N ILE A 139 -14.26 21.07 2.45
CA ILE A 139 -13.87 21.11 1.04
C ILE A 139 -14.48 19.93 0.26
N PHE A 140 -14.38 18.71 0.78
CA PHE A 140 -14.98 17.55 0.13
C PHE A 140 -16.53 17.57 0.12
N LYS A 141 -17.18 18.35 0.98
CA LYS A 141 -18.63 18.56 0.95
C LYS A 141 -19.03 19.58 -0.12
N MET A 142 -18.25 20.65 -0.28
CA MET A 142 -18.55 21.74 -1.22
C MET A 142 -18.09 21.45 -2.65
N THR A 143 -17.09 20.58 -2.82
CA THR A 143 -16.51 20.29 -4.14
C THR A 143 -17.14 19.05 -4.78
N PRO A 144 -17.59 19.13 -6.05
CA PRO A 144 -18.12 17.97 -6.79
C PRO A 144 -17.16 16.77 -6.82
N SER A 145 -17.69 15.56 -7.00
CA SER A 145 -16.87 14.35 -7.08
C SER A 145 -15.98 14.27 -8.32
N LEU A 146 -16.42 14.84 -9.43
CA LEU A 146 -15.74 14.75 -10.73
C LEU A 146 -14.37 15.47 -10.77
N THR A 147 -14.12 16.40 -9.85
CA THR A 147 -12.85 17.14 -9.78
C THR A 147 -11.83 16.50 -8.84
N ARG A 148 -12.17 15.36 -8.23
CA ARG A 148 -11.33 14.67 -7.26
C ARG A 148 -10.36 13.75 -7.97
N MET A 149 -9.14 13.71 -7.47
CA MET A 149 -8.14 12.74 -7.88
C MET A 149 -8.04 11.62 -6.85
N TYR A 150 -7.53 10.48 -7.29
CA TYR A 150 -7.57 9.24 -6.53
C TYR A 150 -6.27 8.48 -6.69
N CYS A 151 -5.61 8.17 -5.57
CA CYS A 151 -4.55 7.17 -5.53
C CYS A 151 -4.97 5.98 -4.67
N LYS A 152 -4.31 4.83 -4.85
CA LYS A 152 -4.72 3.55 -4.24
C LYS A 152 -3.56 2.90 -3.50
N LEU A 153 -3.73 2.76 -2.18
CA LEU A 153 -2.90 1.88 -1.37
C LEU A 153 -3.46 0.46 -1.45
N ASN A 154 -2.57 -0.52 -1.59
CA ASN A 154 -2.94 -1.93 -1.65
C ASN A 154 -2.52 -2.63 -0.38
N ILE A 155 -3.47 -3.24 0.33
CA ILE A 155 -3.22 -4.05 1.50
C ILE A 155 -3.47 -5.51 1.13
N ILE A 156 -2.49 -6.35 1.37
CA ILE A 156 -2.55 -7.78 1.11
C ILE A 156 -2.54 -8.49 2.46
N LEU A 157 -3.57 -9.30 2.67
CA LEU A 157 -3.65 -10.25 3.77
C LEU A 157 -3.46 -11.64 3.13
N PRO A 158 -2.31 -12.30 3.31
CA PRO A 158 -2.05 -13.63 2.76
C PRO A 158 -3.12 -14.67 3.15
N LYS A 159 -3.20 -15.75 2.38
CA LYS A 159 -4.03 -16.90 2.77
C LYS A 159 -3.45 -17.49 4.06
N LEU A 160 -4.31 -17.98 4.95
CA LEU A 160 -3.88 -18.85 6.04
C LEU A 160 -3.21 -20.10 5.45
N ALA A 161 -2.11 -20.53 6.07
CA ALA A 161 -1.56 -21.84 5.79
C ALA A 161 -2.62 -22.89 6.15
N ASP A 162 -2.90 -23.81 5.23
CA ASP A 162 -3.69 -24.97 5.59
C ASP A 162 -2.80 -25.85 6.48
N ASP A 163 -3.24 -26.21 7.69
CA ASP A 163 -2.55 -27.14 8.62
C ASP A 163 -2.37 -28.57 8.04
N ARG A 164 -2.72 -28.76 6.76
CA ARG A 164 -2.31 -29.94 6.00
C ARG A 164 -0.84 -29.78 5.66
N GLY A 165 0.00 -30.13 6.63
CA GLY A 165 1.42 -30.32 6.43
C GLY A 165 1.65 -31.05 5.11
N THR A 166 2.39 -30.40 4.21
CA THR A 166 3.16 -31.10 3.19
C THR A 166 4.10 -32.02 3.94
N SER A 167 3.65 -33.23 4.23
CA SER A 167 4.53 -34.37 4.40
C SER A 167 5.16 -34.61 3.03
N ASP A 168 6.16 -33.79 2.69
CA ASP A 168 7.15 -34.14 1.69
C ASP A 168 7.93 -35.32 2.28
N ARG A 169 7.34 -36.51 2.23
CA ARG A 169 8.10 -37.75 2.28
C ARG A 169 8.88 -37.78 0.96
N PRO A 170 10.22 -37.73 0.97
CA PRO A 170 10.96 -38.02 -0.23
C PRO A 170 10.61 -39.47 -0.60
N THR A 171 9.97 -39.65 -1.75
CA THR A 171 9.78 -40.98 -2.33
C THR A 171 11.17 -41.47 -2.68
N SER A 172 11.76 -42.28 -1.79
CA SER A 172 12.95 -43.05 -2.10
C SER A 172 12.60 -43.93 -3.30
N LEU A 173 13.19 -43.63 -4.46
CA LEU A 173 13.23 -44.54 -5.59
C LEU A 173 14.07 -45.75 -5.16
N SER A 174 13.40 -46.73 -4.57
CA SER A 174 13.94 -48.08 -4.43
C SER A 174 13.98 -48.68 -5.82
N GLY A 175 15.14 -48.64 -6.47
CA GLY A 175 15.37 -49.36 -7.72
C GLY A 175 15.28 -50.86 -7.45
N GLU A 176 14.21 -51.49 -7.93
CA GLU A 176 14.17 -52.94 -8.10
C GLU A 176 15.15 -53.33 -9.22
N ILE A 177 16.32 -53.82 -8.84
CA ILE A 177 17.19 -54.56 -9.74
C ILE A 177 16.58 -55.97 -9.86
N LEU A 178 15.93 -56.21 -11.00
CA LEU A 178 15.55 -57.54 -11.47
C LEU A 178 16.80 -58.41 -11.61
N THR A 179 17.01 -59.35 -10.69
CA THR A 179 17.92 -60.48 -10.88
C THR A 179 17.23 -61.53 -11.76
N GLY A 180 17.57 -61.53 -13.05
CA GLY A 180 17.23 -62.62 -13.95
C GLY A 180 18.14 -63.81 -13.72
N SER A 181 17.57 -64.91 -13.20
CA SER A 181 18.19 -66.24 -13.26
C SER A 181 17.71 -66.97 -14.52
N LYS A 182 18.64 -67.38 -15.36
CA LYS A 182 18.68 -68.70 -16.03
C LYS A 182 20.07 -68.95 -16.58
#